data_AF-A0A944C8U3-F1
#
_entry.id   AF-A0A944C8U3-F1
#
_cell.length_a   1.000
_cell.length_b   1.000
_cell.length_c   1.000
_cell.angle_alpha   90.00
_cell.angle_beta   90.00
_cell.angle_gamma   90.00
#
_symmetry.space_group_name_H-M   'P 1'
#
loop_
_entity.id
_entity.type
_entity.pdbx_description
1 polymer ?
#
loop_
_entity_poly.entity_id
_entity_poly.type
_entity_poly.pdbx_seq_one_letter_code
_entity_poly.pdbx_strand_id
1 'polypeptide(L)'
;DYPCLPKRPSGSPEVDGAVALLASVVEVRAKENGVAVPVLASRDDLARLVHGHKGDCELMQGWRCEMVGRELEAIMEGKLAVYVEGGRLCVGER
;
A
#
# COMPACT_ATOMS: atom_id res chain seq x y z
N ASP A 1 39.65 0.80 5.37
CA ASP A 1 38.39 0.99 4.61
C ASP A 1 37.38 -0.07 4.99
N TYR A 2 36.30 0.34 5.65
CA TYR A 2 35.15 -0.53 5.91
C TYR A 2 34.15 -0.39 4.75
N PRO A 3 33.47 -1.47 4.35
CA PRO A 3 32.38 -1.36 3.39
C PRO A 3 31.25 -0.51 3.98
N CYS A 4 31.06 0.68 3.44
CA CYS A 4 29.88 1.50 3.72
C CYS A 4 28.67 0.78 3.13
N LEU A 5 27.66 0.48 3.95
CA LEU A 5 26.38 0.01 3.43
C LEU A 5 25.87 1.05 2.40
N PRO A 6 25.44 0.64 1.20
CA PRO A 6 24.86 1.58 0.26
C PRO A 6 23.68 2.26 0.96
N LYS A 7 23.66 3.61 0.93
CA LYS A 7 22.48 4.35 1.38
C LYS A 7 21.31 3.78 0.60
N ARG A 8 20.35 3.15 1.30
CA ARG A 8 19.03 2.87 0.71
C ARG A 8 18.59 4.17 0.06
N PRO A 9 18.22 4.20 -1.23
CA PRO A 9 17.67 5.42 -1.80
C PRO A 9 16.53 5.83 -0.88
N SER A 10 16.65 6.98 -0.22
CA SER A 10 15.52 7.54 0.50
C SER A 10 14.45 7.75 -0.56
N GLY A 11 13.28 7.12 -0.40
CA GLY A 11 12.14 7.42 -1.24
C GLY A 11 11.89 8.92 -1.22
N SER A 12 11.34 9.49 -2.29
CA SER A 12 10.91 10.88 -2.21
C SER A 12 9.84 11.00 -1.10
N PRO A 13 9.73 12.14 -0.40
CA PRO A 13 8.70 12.33 0.63
C PRO A 13 7.29 12.00 0.14
N GLU A 14 7.00 12.26 -1.14
CA GLU A 14 5.74 11.93 -1.80
C GLU A 14 5.52 10.41 -1.91
N VAL A 15 6.56 9.66 -2.28
CA VAL A 15 6.51 8.19 -2.35
C VAL A 15 6.31 7.58 -0.97
N ASP A 16 7.07 8.04 0.03
CA ASP A 16 6.94 7.54 1.40
C ASP A 16 5.57 7.87 2.00
N GLY A 17 5.02 9.06 1.69
CA GLY A 17 3.67 9.45 2.07
C GLY A 17 2.60 8.57 1.41
N ALA A 18 2.72 8.28 0.12
CA ALA A 18 1.81 7.38 -0.58
C ALA A 18 1.86 5.96 -0.01
N VAL A 19 3.06 5.42 0.26
CA VAL A 19 3.22 4.11 0.89
C VAL A 19 2.57 4.08 2.27
N ALA A 20 2.75 5.11 3.08
CA ALA A 20 2.11 5.21 4.41
C ALA A 20 0.58 5.27 4.32
N LEU A 21 0.04 6.02 3.35
CA LEU A 21 -1.40 6.10 3.09
C LEU A 21 -1.96 4.72 2.71
N LEU A 22 -1.34 4.03 1.75
CA LEU A 22 -1.78 2.70 1.34
C LEU A 22 -1.67 1.68 2.49
N ALA A 23 -0.62 1.77 3.31
CA ALA A 23 -0.47 0.92 4.49
C ALA A 23 -1.62 1.10 5.48
N SER A 24 -2.11 2.33 5.67
CA SER A 24 -3.26 2.58 6.54
C SER A 24 -4.54 1.91 6.03
N VAL A 25 -4.74 1.84 4.71
CA VAL A 25 -5.86 1.11 4.09
C VAL A 25 -5.70 -0.40 4.31
N VAL A 26 -4.50 -0.94 4.09
CA VAL A 26 -4.19 -2.35 4.36
C VAL A 26 -4.47 -2.70 5.82
N GLU A 27 -4.09 -1.86 6.78
CA GLU A 27 -4.36 -2.11 8.20
C GLU A 27 -5.85 -2.22 8.52
N VAL A 28 -6.68 -1.38 7.90
CA VAL A 28 -8.15 -1.44 8.06
C VAL A 28 -8.69 -2.74 7.49
N ARG A 29 -8.34 -3.08 6.24
CA ARG A 29 -8.82 -4.31 5.57
C ARG A 29 -8.34 -5.57 6.26
N ALA A 30 -7.10 -5.58 6.74
CA ALA A 30 -6.53 -6.68 7.52
C ALA A 30 -7.34 -6.92 8.80
N LYS A 31 -7.65 -5.86 9.56
CA LYS A 31 -8.47 -5.96 10.78
C LYS A 31 -9.90 -6.41 10.49
N GLU A 32 -10.53 -5.89 9.43
CA GLU A 32 -11.88 -6.27 9.01
C GLU A 32 -12.00 -7.75 8.62
N ASN A 33 -10.92 -8.33 8.07
CA ASN A 33 -10.89 -9.72 7.60
C ASN A 33 -10.16 -10.68 8.56
N GLY A 34 -9.67 -10.21 9.71
CA GLY A 34 -8.93 -11.05 10.66
C GLY A 34 -7.59 -11.58 10.14
N VAL A 35 -6.93 -10.85 9.23
CA VAL A 35 -5.65 -11.21 8.62
C VAL A 35 -4.52 -10.38 9.23
N ALA A 36 -3.33 -10.98 9.39
CA ALA A 36 -2.15 -10.23 9.82
C ALA A 36 -1.66 -9.29 8.71
N VAL A 37 -1.41 -8.02 9.03
CA VAL A 37 -0.99 -6.99 8.06
C VAL A 37 0.21 -7.44 7.20
N PRO A 38 1.31 -7.99 7.75
CA PRO A 38 2.46 -8.39 6.93
C PRO A 38 2.18 -9.57 6.00
N VAL A 39 1.13 -10.35 6.26
CA VAL A 39 0.67 -11.45 5.39
C VAL A 39 -0.18 -10.92 4.25
N LEU A 40 -0.94 -9.85 4.48
CA LEU A 40 -1.76 -9.20 3.46
C LEU A 40 -0.91 -8.37 2.49
N ALA A 41 -0.04 -7.50 3.03
CA ALA A 41 0.87 -6.68 2.24
C ALA A 41 2.11 -6.27 3.05
N SER A 42 3.28 -6.42 2.45
CA SER A 42 4.52 -5.85 2.99
C SER A 42 4.69 -4.39 2.55
N ARG A 43 5.56 -3.65 3.24
CA ARG A 43 5.94 -2.29 2.81
C ARG A 43 6.57 -2.29 1.40
N ASP A 44 7.29 -3.35 1.06
CA ASP A 44 7.95 -3.46 -0.26
C ASP A 44 6.91 -3.71 -1.37
N ASP A 45 5.83 -4.45 -1.10
CA ASP A 45 4.69 -4.57 -2.03
C ASP A 45 4.05 -3.22 -2.32
N LEU A 46 3.80 -2.43 -1.28
CA LEU A 46 3.22 -1.10 -1.40
C LEU A 46 4.15 -0.14 -2.14
N ALA A 47 5.46 -0.20 -1.86
CA ALA A 47 6.44 0.58 -2.60
C ALA A 47 6.46 0.20 -4.09
N ARG A 48 6.40 -1.10 -4.44
CA ARG A 48 6.30 -1.55 -5.84
C ARG A 48 5.06 -1.00 -6.52
N LEU A 49 3.92 -1.04 -5.84
CA LEU A 49 2.65 -0.50 -6.35
C LEU A 49 2.73 1.00 -6.63
N VAL A 50 3.28 1.78 -5.68
CA VAL A 50 3.46 3.24 -5.84
C VAL A 50 4.37 3.58 -7.03
N HIS A 51 5.40 2.77 -7.28
CA HIS A 51 6.29 2.95 -8.44
C HIS A 51 5.74 2.36 -9.75
N GLY A 52 4.52 1.80 -9.76
CA GLY A 52 3.89 1.22 -10.96
C GLY A 52 4.40 -0.16 -11.36
N HIS A 53 5.19 -0.85 -10.52
CA HIS A 53 5.72 -2.19 -10.78
C HIS A 53 4.67 -3.27 -10.47
N LYS A 54 3.58 -3.30 -11.25
CA LYS A 54 2.42 -4.18 -11.01
C LYS A 54 2.67 -5.66 -11.35
N GLY A 55 3.47 -5.94 -12.40
CA GLY A 55 3.67 -7.30 -12.93
C GLY A 55 4.36 -8.27 -11.96
N ASP A 56 5.23 -7.76 -11.10
CA ASP A 56 6.02 -8.55 -10.14
C ASP A 56 5.59 -8.32 -8.68
N CYS A 57 4.39 -7.78 -8.46
CA CYS A 57 3.89 -7.49 -7.13
C CYS A 57 2.96 -8.62 -6.68
N GLU A 58 3.39 -9.41 -5.69
CA GLU A 58 2.59 -10.54 -5.23
C GLU A 58 1.25 -10.12 -4.60
N LEU A 59 1.17 -8.89 -4.08
CA LEU A 59 -0.06 -8.25 -3.62
C LEU A 59 -1.14 -8.20 -4.72
N MET A 60 -0.74 -8.14 -5.99
CA MET A 60 -1.65 -8.10 -7.14
C MET A 60 -2.07 -9.49 -7.62
N GLN A 61 -1.79 -10.55 -6.85
CA GLN A 61 -2.13 -11.93 -7.20
C GLN A 61 -3.05 -12.59 -6.15
N GLY A 62 -3.91 -13.49 -6.63
CA GLY A 62 -4.77 -14.33 -5.79
C GLY A 62 -5.64 -13.54 -4.80
N TRP A 63 -5.82 -14.10 -3.61
CA TRP A 63 -6.71 -13.55 -2.58
C TRP A 63 -6.27 -12.19 -2.04
N ARG A 64 -4.96 -11.85 -2.07
CA ARG A 64 -4.47 -10.52 -1.66
C ARG A 64 -4.96 -9.42 -2.60
N CYS A 65 -4.99 -9.73 -3.90
CA CYS A 65 -5.50 -8.83 -4.92
C CYS A 65 -6.99 -8.55 -4.73
N GLU A 66 -7.76 -9.61 -4.48
CA GLU A 66 -9.19 -9.54 -4.24
C GLU A 66 -9.53 -8.81 -2.94
N MET A 67 -8.75 -9.03 -1.88
CA MET A 67 -8.99 -8.43 -0.57
C MET A 67 -8.63 -6.95 -0.50
N VAL A 68 -7.53 -6.53 -1.12
CA VAL A 68 -7.05 -5.13 -1.00
C VAL A 68 -6.34 -4.62 -2.24
N GLY A 69 -5.68 -5.48 -3.03
CA GLY A 69 -4.86 -5.03 -4.17
C GLY A 69 -5.64 -4.18 -5.19
N ARG A 70 -6.86 -4.58 -5.57
CA ARG A 70 -7.70 -3.80 -6.51
C ARG A 70 -8.12 -2.44 -5.97
N GLU A 71 -8.39 -2.35 -4.67
CA GLU A 71 -8.76 -1.09 -4.02
C GLU A 71 -7.57 -0.13 -3.99
N LEU A 72 -6.38 -0.62 -3.61
CA LEU A 72 -5.16 0.18 -3.61
C LEU A 72 -4.79 0.65 -5.03
N GLU A 73 -4.96 -0.21 -6.04
CA GLU A 73 -4.77 0.16 -7.44
C GLU A 73 -5.74 1.27 -7.87
N ALA A 74 -7.02 1.16 -7.51
CA ALA A 74 -8.02 2.18 -7.82
C ALA A 74 -7.73 3.52 -7.12
N ILE A 75 -7.15 3.49 -5.90
CA ILE A 75 -6.64 4.69 -5.21
C ILE A 75 -5.47 5.30 -6.00
N MET A 76 -4.50 4.50 -6.42
CA MET A 76 -3.34 4.97 -7.21
C MET A 76 -3.73 5.54 -8.57
N GLU A 77 -4.82 5.03 -9.17
CA GLU A 77 -5.40 5.53 -10.42
C GLU A 77 -6.30 6.76 -10.21
N GLY A 78 -6.52 7.19 -8.96
CA GLY A 78 -7.35 8.34 -8.62
C GLY A 78 -8.85 8.12 -8.80
N LYS A 79 -9.29 6.86 -8.97
CA LYS A 79 -10.70 6.47 -9.07
C LYS A 79 -11.38 6.43 -7.71
N LEU A 80 -10.61 6.08 -6.67
CA LEU A 80 -11.04 6.12 -5.29
C LEU A 80 -10.21 7.16 -4.52
N ALA A 81 -10.83 7.77 -3.51
CA ALA A 81 -10.21 8.67 -2.57
C ALA A 81 -10.17 8.04 -1.17
N VAL A 82 -9.08 8.29 -0.45
CA VAL A 82 -8.97 7.97 0.98
C VAL A 82 -9.26 9.24 1.77
N TYR A 83 -10.20 9.15 2.72
CA TYR A 83 -10.62 10.28 3.55
C TYR A 83 -10.90 9.83 4.97
N VAL A 84 -11.08 10.79 5.89
CA VAL A 84 -11.44 10.52 7.28
C VAL A 84 -12.83 11.07 7.56
N GLU A 85 -13.74 10.23 8.03
CA GLU A 85 -15.09 10.62 8.43
C GLU A 85 -15.39 10.07 9.82
N GLY A 86 -15.78 10.95 10.75
CA GLY A 86 -16.06 10.54 12.13
C GLY A 86 -14.89 9.83 12.83
N GLY A 87 -13.64 10.18 12.48
CA GLY A 87 -12.43 9.54 13.00
C GLY A 87 -12.12 8.15 12.41
N ARG A 88 -12.84 7.74 11.35
CA ARG A 88 -12.61 6.48 10.64
C ARG A 88 -11.97 6.74 9.28
N LEU A 89 -10.99 5.91 8.91
CA LEU A 89 -10.43 5.89 7.57
C LEU A 89 -11.44 5.25 6.61
N CYS A 90 -11.84 5.97 5.58
CA CYS A 90 -12.82 5.56 4.59
C CYS A 90 -12.19 5.59 3.20
N VAL A 91 -12.73 4.75 2.31
CA VAL A 91 -12.38 4.71 0.89
C VAL A 91 -13.69 4.81 0.10
N GLY A 92 -13.75 5.72 -0.86
CA GLY A 92 -14.95 5.97 -1.66
C GLY A 92 -14.65 6.65 -2.98
N GLU A 93 -15.67 6.85 -3.81
CA GLU A 93 -15.54 7.58 -5.08
C GLU A 93 -15.15 9.04 -4.82
N ARG A 94 -14.32 9.59 -5.72
CA ARG A 94 -13.80 10.95 -5.63
C ARG A 94 -14.80 11.99 -6.14
#